data_AF-A0A8M8V511-F1
#
_entry.id   AF-A0A8M8V511-F1
#
_cell.length_a   1.000
_cell.length_b   1.000
_cell.length_c   1.000
_cell.angle_alpha   90.00
_cell.angle_beta   90.00
_cell.angle_gamma   90.00
#
_symmetry.space_group_name_H-M   'P 1'
#
loop_
_entity.id
_entity.type
_entity.pdbx_description
1 polymer ?
#
loop_
_entity_poly.entity_id
_entity_poly.type
_entity_poly.pdbx_seq_one_letter_code
_entity_poly.pdbx_strand_id
1 'polypeptide(L)'
;MGSALETLCGQAYGAKQYHMLGVYTQRAILILLAVSIALAVIWYHTSFLLVALGQDEDISAGAGEFTRWMIPGLFAYGILQCLIRFLQAQNNVVPMMISSGMTATFHIFMCWLFLFKMKLGSRGAALANAISYWINVLFLAVYIKFSTACAESFTGFSREAFEDILSFLRLAIPSAIMICFEYWSFEMVVLLSGLLPNPKLETSVLSISLNTCWMVYMISVGLGGAVSTRVSNELGARNPQRARLAVCVAAAIATSEGVIVGITTILVRHIWGKLYSNEDEVIKYVAKIMPLLALSDFLDGFQCVLSGAARGCGWQTLCAVINLGAYYVVGIPSAVLLAFMFHVGGMGLWMGIICGLSVQAVALVVVNVATNWDDEVMKAIDQIQATRHLNDNRIRLFTTY
;
A
#
# COMPACT_ATOMS: atom_id res chain seq x y z
N MET A 1 3.42 -0.62 7.27
CA MET A 1 3.67 0.12 8.54
C MET A 1 3.73 1.64 8.34
N GLY A 2 4.38 2.17 7.29
CA GLY A 2 4.48 3.63 7.07
C GLY A 2 3.14 4.37 6.91
N SER A 3 2.06 3.68 6.54
CA SER A 3 0.71 4.23 6.46
C SER A 3 0.13 4.72 7.79
N ALA A 4 0.69 4.34 8.95
CA ALA A 4 0.32 4.93 10.23
C ALA A 4 0.59 6.45 10.29
N LEU A 5 1.55 6.94 9.49
CA LEU A 5 1.82 8.38 9.37
C LEU A 5 0.66 9.14 8.72
N GLU A 6 -0.22 8.48 7.95
CA GLU A 6 -1.39 9.14 7.36
C GLU A 6 -2.36 9.64 8.45
N THR A 7 -2.50 8.88 9.54
CA THR A 7 -3.25 9.29 10.74
C THR A 7 -2.44 10.28 11.56
N LEU A 8 -1.23 9.89 11.98
CA LEU A 8 -0.46 10.63 12.99
C LEU A 8 -0.01 12.00 12.47
N CYS A 9 0.61 12.05 11.28
CA CYS A 9 1.05 13.30 10.68
C CYS A 9 -0.14 14.15 10.22
N GLY A 10 -1.19 13.53 9.67
CA GLY A 10 -2.36 14.27 9.19
C GLY A 10 -3.17 14.91 10.32
N GLN A 11 -3.49 14.17 11.38
CA GLN A 11 -4.19 14.72 12.54
C GLN A 11 -3.35 15.80 13.24
N ALA A 12 -2.03 15.59 13.38
CA ALA A 12 -1.14 16.62 13.92
C ALA A 12 -1.07 17.88 13.04
N TYR A 13 -1.08 17.72 11.71
CA TYR A 13 -1.12 18.83 10.76
C TYR A 13 -2.41 19.63 10.88
N GLY A 14 -3.56 18.95 10.94
CA GLY A 14 -4.86 19.56 11.19
C GLY A 14 -4.91 20.35 12.50
N ALA A 15 -4.30 19.83 13.56
CA ALA A 15 -4.19 20.50 14.85
C ALA A 15 -3.08 21.55 14.94
N LYS A 16 -2.39 21.85 13.82
CA LYS A 16 -1.28 22.81 13.72
C LYS A 16 -0.07 22.47 14.61
N GLN A 17 0.12 21.19 14.95
CA GLN A 17 1.30 20.70 15.65
C GLN A 17 2.40 20.31 14.64
N TYR A 18 2.85 21.27 13.84
CA TYR A 18 3.72 20.98 12.68
C TYR A 18 5.02 20.27 13.03
N HIS A 19 5.67 20.65 14.13
CA HIS A 19 6.89 19.99 14.64
C HIS A 19 6.72 18.47 14.80
N MET A 20 5.54 18.00 15.23
CA MET A 20 5.30 16.59 15.47
C MET A 20 5.34 15.74 14.20
N LEU A 21 5.09 16.32 13.02
CA LEU A 21 5.22 15.60 11.76
C LEU A 21 6.66 15.10 11.57
N GLY A 22 7.65 15.94 11.84
CA GLY A 22 9.07 15.57 11.77
C GLY A 22 9.41 14.48 12.79
N VAL A 23 8.91 14.60 14.01
CA VAL A 23 9.12 13.60 15.08
C VAL A 23 8.52 12.24 14.71
N TYR A 24 7.25 12.20 14.31
CA TYR A 24 6.59 10.96 13.90
C TYR A 24 7.27 10.33 12.69
N THR A 25 7.71 11.13 11.71
CA THR A 25 8.41 10.64 10.53
C THR A 25 9.75 10.02 10.89
N GLN A 26 10.54 10.66 11.76
CA GLN A 26 11.81 10.11 12.26
C GLN A 26 11.59 8.81 13.03
N ARG A 27 10.59 8.77 13.92
CA ARG A 27 10.20 7.56 14.65
C ARG A 27 9.83 6.42 13.70
N ALA A 28 9.01 6.71 12.69
CA ALA A 28 8.65 5.74 11.67
C ALA A 28 9.87 5.24 10.89
N ILE A 29 10.79 6.12 10.49
CA ILE A 29 12.04 5.73 9.82
C ILE A 29 12.83 4.75 10.69
N LEU A 30 13.03 5.05 11.98
CA LEU A 30 13.76 4.17 12.89
C LEU A 30 13.11 2.79 13.01
N ILE A 31 11.79 2.74 13.18
CA ILE A 31 11.03 1.49 13.30
C ILE A 31 11.06 0.70 11.97
N LEU A 32 10.84 1.37 10.83
CA LEU A 32 10.85 0.71 9.53
C LEU A 32 12.24 0.20 9.18
N LEU A 33 13.32 0.92 9.51
CA LEU A 33 14.68 0.42 9.34
C LEU A 33 14.94 -0.83 10.19
N ALA A 34 14.49 -0.85 11.45
CA ALA A 34 14.61 -2.03 12.31
C ALA A 34 13.84 -3.24 11.76
N VAL A 35 12.60 -3.03 11.28
CA VAL A 35 11.81 -4.09 10.62
C VAL A 35 12.44 -4.53 9.30
N SER A 36 13.02 -3.61 8.53
CA SER A 36 13.75 -3.93 7.29
C SER A 36 14.97 -4.82 7.55
N ILE A 37 15.60 -4.77 8.73
CA ILE A 37 16.66 -5.73 9.09
C ILE A 37 16.11 -7.15 9.18
N ALA A 38 14.98 -7.35 9.88
CA ALA A 38 14.35 -8.66 9.99
C ALA A 38 13.90 -9.19 8.62
N LEU A 39 13.29 -8.33 7.80
CA LEU A 39 12.90 -8.67 6.43
C LEU A 39 14.10 -8.96 5.52
N ALA A 40 15.22 -8.24 5.68
CA ALA A 40 16.44 -8.50 4.93
C ALA A 40 17.03 -9.88 5.23
N VAL A 41 16.96 -10.34 6.49
CA VAL A 41 17.37 -11.71 6.86
C VAL A 41 16.48 -12.73 6.14
N ILE A 42 15.16 -12.53 6.13
CA ILE A 42 14.24 -13.40 5.39
C ILE A 42 14.59 -13.41 3.88
N TRP A 43 14.79 -12.23 3.28
CA TRP A 43 15.12 -12.09 1.85
C TRP A 43 16.48 -12.69 1.47
N TYR A 44 17.43 -12.71 2.40
CA TYR A 44 18.72 -13.35 2.20
C TYR A 44 18.58 -14.87 2.08
N HIS A 45 17.65 -15.44 2.86
CA HIS A 45 17.36 -16.87 2.92
C HIS A 45 16.24 -17.33 1.96
N THR A 46 15.72 -16.46 1.07
CA THR A 46 14.65 -16.80 0.11
C THR A 46 14.89 -18.09 -0.67
N SER A 47 16.10 -18.31 -1.19
CA SER A 47 16.42 -19.53 -1.95
C SER A 47 16.22 -20.80 -1.09
N PHE A 48 16.69 -20.78 0.16
CA PHE A 48 16.50 -21.90 1.09
C PHE A 48 15.03 -22.10 1.43
N LEU A 49 14.30 -21.00 1.69
CA LEU A 49 12.88 -21.06 2.02
C LEU A 49 12.05 -21.65 0.87
N LEU A 50 12.33 -21.27 -0.37
CA LEU A 50 11.61 -21.79 -1.54
C LEU A 50 11.89 -23.28 -1.77
N VAL A 51 13.15 -23.72 -1.63
CA VAL A 51 13.49 -25.16 -1.69
C VAL A 51 12.79 -25.93 -0.57
N ALA A 52 12.77 -25.39 0.65
CA ALA A 52 12.06 -26.01 1.78
C ALA A 52 10.53 -26.10 1.55
N LEU A 53 9.96 -25.21 0.73
CA LEU A 53 8.57 -25.23 0.29
C LEU A 53 8.36 -26.11 -0.96
N GLY A 54 9.37 -26.85 -1.40
CA GLY A 54 9.29 -27.80 -2.53
C GLY A 54 9.40 -27.16 -3.91
N GLN A 55 9.92 -25.93 -4.02
CA GLN A 55 10.22 -25.31 -5.31
C GLN A 55 11.50 -25.90 -5.92
N ASP A 56 11.58 -25.82 -7.25
CA ASP A 56 12.75 -26.21 -8.03
C ASP A 56 14.02 -25.46 -7.58
N GLU A 57 15.17 -26.14 -7.54
CA GLU A 57 16.42 -25.59 -7.01
C GLU A 57 16.94 -24.41 -7.84
N ASP A 58 16.87 -24.49 -9.18
CA ASP A 58 17.37 -23.45 -10.07
C ASP A 58 16.47 -22.21 -10.03
N ILE A 59 15.14 -22.40 -10.00
CA ILE A 59 14.18 -21.30 -9.81
C ILE A 59 14.40 -20.64 -8.45
N SER A 60 14.57 -21.43 -7.40
CA SER A 60 14.81 -20.94 -6.04
C SER A 60 16.13 -20.18 -5.93
N ALA A 61 17.18 -20.65 -6.59
CA ALA A 61 18.47 -19.97 -6.66
C ALA A 61 18.35 -18.62 -7.38
N GLY A 62 17.65 -18.56 -8.51
CA GLY A 62 17.38 -17.33 -9.25
C GLY A 62 16.57 -16.31 -8.45
N ALA A 63 15.51 -16.75 -7.78
CA ALA A 63 14.69 -15.91 -6.90
C ALA A 63 15.50 -15.38 -5.71
N GLY A 64 16.26 -16.25 -5.04
CA GLY A 64 17.10 -15.85 -3.91
C GLY A 64 18.24 -14.91 -4.29
N GLU A 65 18.82 -15.07 -5.46
CA GLU A 65 19.77 -14.10 -5.99
C GLU A 65 19.11 -12.75 -6.22
N PHE A 66 17.97 -12.71 -6.91
CA PHE A 66 17.24 -11.46 -7.15
C PHE A 66 16.88 -10.73 -5.85
N THR A 67 16.33 -11.44 -4.85
CA THR A 67 15.93 -10.83 -3.57
C THR A 67 17.12 -10.30 -2.78
N ARG A 68 18.27 -11.00 -2.78
CA ARG A 68 19.50 -10.51 -2.12
C ARG A 68 19.96 -9.17 -2.70
N TRP A 69 19.92 -9.03 -4.02
CA TRP A 69 20.28 -7.77 -4.69
C TRP A 69 19.25 -6.65 -4.48
N MET A 70 18.00 -6.99 -4.13
CA MET A 70 16.99 -6.01 -3.75
C MET A 70 17.07 -5.53 -2.29
N ILE A 71 17.86 -6.18 -1.42
CA ILE A 71 17.96 -5.82 0.02
C ILE A 71 18.26 -4.32 0.23
N PRO A 72 19.20 -3.67 -0.48
CA PRO A 72 19.43 -2.23 -0.31
C PRO A 72 18.19 -1.38 -0.64
N GLY A 73 17.38 -1.84 -1.60
CA GLY A 73 16.13 -1.21 -1.99
C GLY A 73 15.04 -1.30 -0.92
N LEU A 74 15.05 -2.34 -0.09
CA LEU A 74 14.12 -2.49 1.04
C LEU A 74 14.27 -1.36 2.07
N PHE A 75 15.51 -1.02 2.42
CA PHE A 75 15.81 0.09 3.32
C PHE A 75 15.41 1.44 2.71
N ALA A 76 15.76 1.65 1.43
CA ALA A 76 15.38 2.85 0.69
C ALA A 76 13.86 3.03 0.66
N TYR A 77 13.13 1.96 0.33
CA TYR A 77 11.67 1.99 0.25
C TYR A 77 11.03 2.29 1.61
N GLY A 78 11.55 1.74 2.71
CA GLY A 78 11.10 2.04 4.06
C GLY A 78 11.22 3.53 4.40
N ILE A 79 12.37 4.15 4.09
CA ILE A 79 12.57 5.60 4.27
C ILE A 79 11.64 6.38 3.33
N LEU A 80 11.59 6.01 2.05
CA LEU A 80 10.80 6.67 1.02
C LEU A 80 9.33 6.77 1.41
N GLN A 81 8.74 5.67 1.90
CA GLN A 81 7.35 5.67 2.35
C GLN A 81 7.13 6.67 3.50
N CYS A 82 8.08 6.84 4.41
CA CYS A 82 7.97 7.84 5.48
C CYS A 82 8.01 9.27 4.94
N LEU A 83 8.94 9.57 4.02
CA LEU A 83 9.07 10.90 3.43
C LEU A 83 7.85 11.29 2.58
N ILE A 84 7.29 10.33 1.84
CA ILE A 84 6.05 10.51 1.08
C ILE A 84 4.91 10.89 2.02
N ARG A 85 4.68 10.13 3.11
CA ARG A 85 3.58 10.46 4.03
C ARG A 85 3.80 11.77 4.79
N PHE A 86 5.05 12.14 5.09
CA PHE A 86 5.37 13.45 5.66
C PHE A 86 4.91 14.61 4.75
N LEU A 87 5.26 14.57 3.47
CA LEU A 87 4.86 15.60 2.51
C LEU A 87 3.36 15.56 2.20
N GLN A 88 2.81 14.35 2.05
CA GLN A 88 1.41 14.13 1.73
C GLN A 88 0.46 14.63 2.83
N ALA A 89 0.80 14.43 4.11
CA ALA A 89 0.00 14.94 5.24
C ALA A 89 -0.19 16.47 5.17
N GLN A 90 0.81 17.17 4.62
CA GLN A 90 0.84 18.62 4.48
C GLN A 90 0.22 19.13 3.17
N ASN A 91 -0.38 18.24 2.35
CA ASN A 91 -0.83 18.51 0.99
C ASN A 91 0.29 18.94 0.03
N ASN A 92 1.56 18.67 0.36
CA ASN A 92 2.71 19.03 -0.48
C ASN A 92 3.04 17.92 -1.47
N VAL A 93 2.17 17.73 -2.48
CA VAL A 93 2.21 16.57 -3.38
C VAL A 93 3.06 16.75 -4.64
N VAL A 94 3.31 17.99 -5.05
CA VAL A 94 4.05 18.29 -6.28
C VAL A 94 5.50 17.78 -6.26
N PRO A 95 6.30 17.95 -5.18
CA PRO A 95 7.66 17.41 -5.12
C PRO A 95 7.69 15.88 -5.22
N MET A 96 6.69 15.20 -4.64
CA MET A 96 6.56 13.75 -4.72
C MET A 96 6.29 13.28 -6.15
N MET A 97 5.40 13.97 -6.86
CA MET A 97 5.09 13.69 -8.26
C MET A 97 6.32 13.90 -9.16
N ILE A 98 7.01 15.04 -9.01
CA ILE A 98 8.20 15.37 -9.80
C ILE A 98 9.31 14.33 -9.53
N SER A 99 9.59 14.04 -8.25
CA SER A 99 10.58 13.03 -7.85
C SER A 99 10.29 11.67 -8.50
N SER A 100 9.02 11.25 -8.44
CA SER A 100 8.60 9.96 -8.99
C SER A 100 8.75 9.91 -10.52
N GLY A 101 8.34 10.97 -11.24
CA GLY A 101 8.45 11.03 -12.69
C GLY A 101 9.91 11.07 -13.18
N MET A 102 10.77 11.85 -12.52
CA MET A 102 12.20 11.87 -12.81
C MET A 102 12.86 10.52 -12.54
N THR A 103 12.54 9.93 -11.39
CA THR A 103 13.08 8.61 -11.00
C THR A 103 12.62 7.52 -11.96
N ALA A 104 11.36 7.53 -12.41
CA ALA A 104 10.86 6.59 -13.40
C ALA A 104 11.60 6.71 -14.74
N THR A 105 11.85 7.94 -15.19
CA THR A 105 12.64 8.20 -16.41
C THR A 105 14.07 7.69 -16.26
N PHE A 106 14.70 7.98 -15.13
CA PHE A 106 16.05 7.53 -14.83
C PHE A 106 16.14 6.01 -14.66
N HIS A 107 15.08 5.38 -14.13
CA HIS A 107 14.99 3.94 -13.97
C HIS A 107 15.07 3.22 -15.32
N ILE A 108 14.43 3.75 -16.37
CA ILE A 108 14.53 3.19 -17.74
C ILE A 108 16.00 3.18 -18.20
N PHE A 109 16.71 4.29 -17.99
CA PHE A 109 18.13 4.38 -18.31
C PHE A 109 18.98 3.38 -17.50
N MET A 110 18.73 3.27 -16.19
CA MET A 110 19.46 2.35 -15.31
C MET A 110 19.21 0.88 -15.67
N CYS A 111 17.97 0.51 -15.97
CA CYS A 111 17.64 -0.79 -16.50
C CYS A 111 18.40 -1.06 -17.78
N TRP A 112 18.38 -0.14 -18.75
CA TRP A 112 19.13 -0.32 -19.99
C TRP A 112 20.63 -0.52 -19.77
N LEU A 113 21.23 0.30 -18.89
CA LEU A 113 22.65 0.24 -18.57
C LEU A 113 23.01 -1.10 -17.93
N PHE A 114 22.29 -1.52 -16.88
CA PHE A 114 22.64 -2.72 -16.13
C PHE A 114 22.29 -4.02 -16.88
N LEU A 115 21.16 -4.05 -17.59
CA LEU A 115 20.72 -5.24 -18.33
C LEU A 115 21.49 -5.42 -19.65
N PHE A 116 21.63 -4.36 -20.47
CA PHE A 116 22.17 -4.52 -21.82
C PHE A 116 23.65 -4.17 -21.93
N LYS A 117 24.13 -3.12 -21.26
CA LYS A 117 25.54 -2.71 -21.36
C LYS A 117 26.44 -3.48 -20.40
N MET A 118 26.06 -3.56 -19.13
CA MET A 118 26.83 -4.27 -18.12
C MET A 118 26.47 -5.77 -18.03
N LYS A 119 25.40 -6.20 -18.70
CA LYS A 119 24.97 -7.61 -18.81
C LYS A 119 24.83 -8.31 -17.45
N LEU A 120 24.31 -7.59 -16.45
CA LEU A 120 24.13 -8.10 -15.08
C LEU A 120 22.91 -9.01 -14.90
N GLY A 121 22.16 -9.29 -15.97
CA GLY A 121 20.96 -10.14 -15.92
C GLY A 121 19.92 -9.63 -14.91
N SER A 122 19.29 -10.55 -14.19
CA SER A 122 18.28 -10.25 -13.16
C SER A 122 18.82 -9.41 -12.00
N ARG A 123 20.10 -9.60 -11.64
CA ARG A 123 20.80 -8.76 -10.64
C ARG A 123 20.79 -7.29 -11.05
N GLY A 124 20.96 -7.03 -12.34
CA GLY A 124 20.93 -5.68 -12.91
C GLY A 124 19.58 -4.99 -12.72
N ALA A 125 18.47 -5.72 -12.91
CA ALA A 125 17.12 -5.20 -12.67
C ALA A 125 16.86 -4.92 -11.18
N ALA A 126 17.28 -5.83 -10.29
CA ALA A 126 17.20 -5.61 -8.83
C ALA A 126 17.99 -4.36 -8.40
N LEU A 127 19.23 -4.22 -8.90
CA LEU A 127 20.08 -3.07 -8.60
C LEU A 127 19.52 -1.76 -9.17
N ALA A 128 18.99 -1.77 -10.39
CA ALA A 128 18.32 -0.61 -10.99
C ALA A 128 17.18 -0.10 -10.08
N ASN A 129 16.36 -1.02 -9.57
CA ASN A 129 15.28 -0.70 -8.63
C ASN A 129 15.80 -0.10 -7.32
N ALA A 130 16.79 -0.74 -6.70
CA ALA A 130 17.37 -0.26 -5.45
C ALA A 130 17.94 1.17 -5.58
N ILE A 131 18.70 1.43 -6.66
CA ILE A 131 19.26 2.75 -6.94
C ILE A 131 18.15 3.78 -7.19
N SER A 132 17.11 3.41 -7.92
CA SER A 132 15.97 4.30 -8.20
C SER A 132 15.26 4.72 -6.92
N TYR A 133 15.03 3.79 -5.98
CA TYR A 133 14.46 4.15 -4.68
C TYR A 133 15.38 5.08 -3.88
N TRP A 134 16.69 4.85 -3.87
CA TRP A 134 17.62 5.76 -3.20
C TRP A 134 17.65 7.15 -3.81
N ILE A 135 17.55 7.28 -5.14
CA ILE A 135 17.44 8.58 -5.81
C ILE A 135 16.19 9.33 -5.34
N ASN A 136 15.05 8.64 -5.29
CA ASN A 136 13.81 9.20 -4.74
C ASN A 136 13.98 9.64 -3.27
N VAL A 137 14.59 8.80 -2.43
CA VAL A 137 14.88 9.14 -1.03
C VAL A 137 15.74 10.40 -0.93
N LEU A 138 16.83 10.46 -1.69
CA LEU A 138 17.74 11.61 -1.66
C LEU A 138 17.06 12.88 -2.14
N PHE A 139 16.30 12.82 -3.23
CA PHE A 139 15.57 13.96 -3.74
C PHE A 139 14.58 14.51 -2.71
N LEU A 140 13.74 13.65 -2.13
CA LEU A 140 12.76 14.08 -1.13
C LEU A 140 13.42 14.55 0.16
N ALA A 141 14.51 13.91 0.60
CA ALA A 141 15.26 14.34 1.79
C ALA A 141 15.88 15.73 1.59
N VAL A 142 16.47 15.99 0.42
CA VAL A 142 17.00 17.31 0.04
C VAL A 142 15.87 18.33 0.01
N TYR A 143 14.75 18.02 -0.63
CA TYR A 143 13.58 18.91 -0.67
C TYR A 143 13.09 19.25 0.74
N ILE A 144 12.88 18.25 1.61
CA ILE A 144 12.41 18.45 2.99
C ILE A 144 13.41 19.29 3.80
N LYS A 145 14.71 19.09 3.61
CA LYS A 145 15.74 19.81 4.37
C LYS A 145 15.86 21.28 3.99
N PHE A 146 15.71 21.62 2.71
CA PHE A 146 16.01 22.96 2.19
C PHE A 146 14.79 23.78 1.78
N SER A 147 13.62 23.16 1.60
CA SER A 147 12.39 23.87 1.24
C SER A 147 11.82 24.64 2.44
N THR A 148 11.51 25.92 2.22
CA THR A 148 10.79 26.75 3.19
C THR A 148 9.41 26.18 3.55
N ALA A 149 8.79 25.43 2.64
CA ALA A 149 7.50 24.77 2.86
C ALA A 149 7.53 23.70 3.97
N CYS A 150 8.73 23.20 4.33
CA CYS A 150 8.89 22.18 5.37
C CYS A 150 9.58 22.72 6.64
N ALA A 151 9.85 24.03 6.72
CA ALA A 151 10.66 24.60 7.80
C ALA A 151 10.03 24.44 9.19
N GLU A 152 8.70 24.55 9.30
CA GLU A 152 7.97 24.39 10.57
C GLU A 152 7.74 22.91 10.93
N SER A 153 7.70 22.03 9.92
CA SER A 153 7.39 20.61 10.10
C SER A 153 8.62 19.72 10.24
N PHE A 154 9.78 20.19 9.77
CA PHE A 154 11.08 19.54 9.95
C PHE A 154 12.11 20.51 10.52
N THR A 155 12.23 20.51 11.84
CA THR A 155 13.16 21.37 12.61
C THR A 155 14.54 20.72 12.85
N GLY A 156 14.79 19.56 12.24
CA GLY A 156 16.00 18.75 12.45
C GLY A 156 15.72 17.45 13.21
N PHE A 157 16.79 16.74 13.56
CA PHE A 157 16.67 15.48 14.29
C PHE A 157 16.30 15.73 15.76
N SER A 158 15.30 15.00 16.26
CA SER A 158 14.83 15.10 17.64
C SER A 158 14.96 13.77 18.39
N ARG A 159 15.32 13.84 19.67
CA ARG A 159 15.33 12.67 20.56
C ARG A 159 13.92 12.14 20.84
N GLU A 160 12.88 12.95 20.67
CA GLU A 160 11.48 12.53 20.79
C GLU A 160 11.11 11.41 19.80
N ALA A 161 11.89 11.24 18.72
CA ALA A 161 11.70 10.14 17.79
C ALA A 161 11.87 8.75 18.44
N PHE A 162 12.62 8.64 19.54
CA PHE A 162 12.82 7.40 20.29
C PHE A 162 11.77 7.16 21.38
N GLU A 163 10.87 8.11 21.58
CA GLU A 163 9.83 8.03 22.61
C GLU A 163 8.53 7.45 22.01
N ASP A 164 7.64 6.95 22.88
CA ASP A 164 6.28 6.53 22.50
C ASP A 164 6.20 5.55 21.29
N ILE A 165 7.21 4.68 21.18
CA ILE A 165 7.31 3.67 20.11
C ILE A 165 6.12 2.71 20.13
N LEU A 166 5.67 2.32 21.33
CA LEU A 166 4.56 1.38 21.49
C LEU A 166 3.24 1.93 20.94
N SER A 167 2.95 3.21 21.15
CA SER A 167 1.74 3.84 20.60
C SER A 167 1.79 3.93 19.08
N PHE A 168 2.97 4.23 18.52
CA PHE A 168 3.16 4.15 17.06
C PHE A 168 2.92 2.73 16.54
N LEU A 169 3.50 1.71 17.19
CA LEU A 169 3.35 0.31 16.79
C LEU A 169 1.90 -0.19 16.88
N ARG A 170 1.13 0.29 17.87
CA ARG A 170 -0.30 -0.02 18.02
C ARG A 170 -1.13 0.38 16.80
N LEU A 171 -0.69 1.39 16.05
CA LEU A 171 -1.31 1.81 14.79
C LEU A 171 -0.63 1.18 13.57
N ALA A 172 0.71 1.11 13.58
CA ALA A 172 1.51 0.67 12.44
C ALA A 172 1.41 -0.83 12.15
N ILE A 173 1.30 -1.68 13.18
CA ILE A 173 1.14 -3.12 13.01
C ILE A 173 -0.21 -3.44 12.37
N PRO A 174 -1.37 -2.98 12.89
CA PRO A 174 -2.65 -3.20 12.20
C PRO A 174 -2.68 -2.63 10.79
N SER A 175 -2.07 -1.45 10.56
CA SER A 175 -1.96 -0.87 9.22
C SER A 175 -1.19 -1.76 8.24
N ALA A 176 -0.15 -2.46 8.71
CA ALA A 176 0.60 -3.41 7.90
C ALA A 176 -0.22 -4.67 7.66
N ILE A 177 -0.81 -5.25 8.71
CA ILE A 177 -1.63 -6.47 8.62
C ILE A 177 -2.79 -6.27 7.66
N MET A 178 -3.48 -5.13 7.73
CA MET A 178 -4.57 -4.78 6.82
C MET A 178 -4.15 -4.90 5.34
N ILE A 179 -3.04 -4.25 4.96
CA ILE A 179 -2.52 -4.27 3.58
C ILE A 179 -2.00 -5.68 3.22
N CYS A 180 -1.28 -6.33 4.13
CA CYS A 180 -0.73 -7.67 3.90
C CYS A 180 -1.83 -8.71 3.69
N PHE A 181 -2.89 -8.70 4.49
CA PHE A 181 -4.01 -9.64 4.35
C PHE A 181 -4.67 -9.55 2.98
N GLU A 182 -4.88 -8.34 2.49
CA GLU A 182 -5.39 -8.09 1.14
C GLU A 182 -4.42 -8.62 0.09
N TYR A 183 -3.15 -8.18 0.11
CA TYR A 183 -2.19 -8.52 -0.94
C TYR A 183 -1.87 -10.01 -0.98
N TRP A 184 -1.67 -10.64 0.19
CA TRP A 184 -1.40 -12.07 0.28
C TRP A 184 -2.58 -12.91 -0.18
N SER A 185 -3.82 -12.44 -0.04
CA SER A 185 -4.98 -13.18 -0.54
C SER A 185 -4.99 -13.30 -2.07
N PHE A 186 -4.60 -12.24 -2.78
CA PHE A 186 -4.42 -12.27 -4.23
C PHE A 186 -3.26 -13.19 -4.65
N GLU A 187 -2.13 -13.15 -3.93
CA GLU A 187 -1.01 -14.06 -4.18
C GLU A 187 -1.40 -15.53 -3.93
N MET A 188 -2.19 -15.81 -2.88
CA MET A 188 -2.71 -17.15 -2.62
C MET A 188 -3.56 -17.68 -3.78
N VAL A 189 -4.33 -16.84 -4.46
CA VAL A 189 -5.15 -17.23 -5.61
C VAL A 189 -4.28 -17.60 -6.81
N VAL A 190 -3.20 -16.86 -7.06
CA VAL A 190 -2.21 -17.22 -8.08
C VAL A 190 -1.47 -18.51 -7.71
N LEU A 191 -1.15 -18.72 -6.43
CA LEU A 191 -0.54 -19.98 -5.99
C LEU A 191 -1.50 -21.17 -6.16
N LEU A 192 -2.78 -20.99 -5.81
CA LEU A 192 -3.81 -22.03 -5.96
C LEU A 192 -4.04 -22.40 -7.42
N SER A 193 -3.84 -21.49 -8.37
CA SER A 193 -3.98 -21.83 -9.79
C SER A 193 -2.95 -22.82 -10.29
N GLY A 194 -1.80 -22.91 -9.63
CA GLY A 194 -0.79 -23.94 -9.89
C GLY A 194 -1.25 -25.36 -9.57
N LEU A 195 -2.37 -25.52 -8.85
CA LEU A 195 -2.96 -26.81 -8.50
C LEU A 195 -4.13 -27.21 -9.42
N LEU A 196 -4.50 -26.36 -10.38
CA LEU A 196 -5.57 -26.66 -11.33
C LEU A 196 -5.09 -27.61 -12.45
N PRO A 197 -6.01 -28.31 -13.17
CA PRO A 197 -5.65 -29.32 -14.16
C PRO A 197 -4.73 -28.85 -15.31
N ASN A 198 -4.82 -27.57 -15.71
CA ASN A 198 -3.89 -26.94 -16.66
C ASN A 198 -3.13 -25.79 -15.98
N PRO A 199 -2.14 -26.10 -15.13
CA PRO A 199 -1.57 -25.12 -14.21
C PRO A 199 -0.77 -24.03 -14.95
N LYS A 200 -0.18 -24.34 -16.11
CA LYS A 200 0.53 -23.36 -16.95
C LYS A 200 -0.41 -22.30 -17.50
N LEU A 201 -1.54 -22.72 -18.09
CA LEU A 201 -2.54 -21.82 -18.64
C LEU A 201 -3.18 -20.98 -17.52
N GLU A 202 -3.66 -21.63 -16.46
CA GLU A 202 -4.40 -20.97 -15.37
C GLU A 202 -3.51 -19.95 -14.64
N THR A 203 -2.28 -20.33 -14.32
CA THR A 203 -1.32 -19.42 -13.66
C THR A 203 -0.90 -18.27 -14.56
N SER A 204 -0.77 -18.48 -15.87
CA SER A 204 -0.45 -17.40 -16.81
C SER A 204 -1.59 -16.38 -16.89
N VAL A 205 -2.83 -16.85 -17.04
CA VAL A 205 -4.02 -15.98 -17.13
C VAL A 205 -4.24 -15.21 -15.82
N LEU A 206 -4.07 -15.87 -14.67
CA LEU A 206 -4.22 -15.23 -13.36
C LEU A 206 -3.08 -14.26 -13.04
N SER A 207 -1.84 -14.56 -13.46
CA SER A 207 -0.73 -13.60 -13.37
C SER A 207 -0.97 -12.35 -14.22
N ILE A 208 -1.47 -12.50 -15.45
CA ILE A 208 -1.84 -11.37 -16.32
C ILE A 208 -2.98 -10.55 -15.68
N SER A 209 -3.97 -11.25 -15.14
CA SER A 209 -5.11 -10.64 -14.45
C SER A 209 -4.66 -9.82 -13.24
N LEU A 210 -3.82 -10.40 -12.38
CA LEU A 210 -3.29 -9.75 -11.19
C LEU A 210 -2.43 -8.53 -11.56
N ASN A 211 -1.57 -8.64 -12.57
CA ASN A 211 -0.78 -7.51 -13.05
C ASN A 211 -1.66 -6.37 -13.57
N THR A 212 -2.74 -6.70 -14.29
CA THR A 212 -3.72 -5.73 -14.79
C THR A 212 -4.42 -5.02 -13.63
N CYS A 213 -4.89 -5.76 -12.63
CA CYS A 213 -5.52 -5.20 -11.43
C CYS A 213 -4.54 -4.29 -10.67
N TRP A 214 -3.29 -4.72 -10.46
CA TRP A 214 -2.28 -3.87 -9.78
C TRP A 214 -2.02 -2.56 -10.50
N MET A 215 -1.96 -2.58 -11.84
CA MET A 215 -1.76 -1.38 -12.64
C MET A 215 -2.91 -0.38 -12.44
N VAL A 216 -4.15 -0.86 -12.50
CA VAL A 216 -5.36 -0.05 -12.30
C VAL A 216 -5.45 0.45 -10.85
N TYR A 217 -5.21 -0.43 -9.88
CA TYR A 217 -5.30 -0.16 -8.44
C TYR A 217 -4.43 1.01 -7.99
N MET A 218 -3.33 1.33 -8.68
CA MET A 218 -2.49 2.49 -8.37
C MET A 218 -3.26 3.83 -8.42
N ILE A 219 -4.28 3.95 -9.27
CA ILE A 219 -5.17 5.13 -9.32
C ILE A 219 -5.93 5.25 -8.00
N SER A 220 -6.52 4.14 -7.57
CA SER A 220 -7.28 4.04 -6.33
C SER A 220 -6.41 4.21 -5.07
N VAL A 221 -5.16 3.73 -5.07
CA VAL A 221 -4.19 4.01 -3.99
C VAL A 221 -3.92 5.51 -3.87
N GLY A 222 -3.81 6.22 -5.00
CA GLY A 222 -3.68 7.68 -5.03
C GLY A 222 -4.87 8.38 -4.40
N LEU A 223 -6.10 8.00 -4.78
CA LEU A 223 -7.34 8.50 -4.21
C LEU A 223 -7.48 8.17 -2.72
N GLY A 224 -7.14 6.94 -2.32
CA GLY A 224 -7.13 6.47 -0.94
C GLY A 224 -6.16 7.27 -0.06
N GLY A 225 -4.97 7.59 -0.59
CA GLY A 225 -4.04 8.50 0.07
C GLY A 225 -4.59 9.92 0.22
N ALA A 226 -5.24 10.44 -0.82
CA ALA A 226 -5.82 11.79 -0.80
C ALA A 226 -6.96 11.91 0.24
N VAL A 227 -7.91 10.98 0.24
CA VAL A 227 -9.00 10.99 1.23
C VAL A 227 -8.47 10.77 2.64
N SER A 228 -7.46 9.90 2.83
CA SER A 228 -6.83 9.71 4.14
C SER A 228 -6.25 11.02 4.67
N THR A 229 -5.51 11.77 3.86
CA THR A 229 -4.96 13.08 4.23
C THR A 229 -6.06 14.08 4.54
N ARG A 230 -7.11 14.16 3.71
CA ARG A 230 -8.20 15.13 3.91
C ARG A 230 -8.97 14.84 5.20
N VAL A 231 -9.30 13.57 5.45
CA VAL A 231 -10.02 13.15 6.66
C VAL A 231 -9.17 13.39 7.90
N SER A 232 -7.91 12.94 7.93
CA SER A 232 -7.06 13.12 9.11
C SER A 232 -6.81 14.60 9.42
N ASN A 233 -6.60 15.44 8.39
CA ASN A 233 -6.45 16.88 8.56
C ASN A 233 -7.71 17.54 9.14
N GLU A 234 -8.90 17.22 8.62
CA GLU A 234 -10.15 17.82 9.12
C GLU A 234 -10.52 17.31 10.53
N LEU A 235 -10.23 16.04 10.85
CA LEU A 235 -10.38 15.51 12.21
C LEU A 235 -9.45 16.22 13.20
N GLY A 236 -8.17 16.37 12.85
CA GLY A 236 -7.21 17.13 13.66
C GLY A 236 -7.59 18.61 13.82
N ALA A 237 -8.20 19.20 12.80
CA ALA A 237 -8.72 20.57 12.81
C ALA A 237 -10.07 20.73 13.52
N ARG A 238 -10.65 19.63 14.04
CA ARG A 238 -11.95 19.59 14.75
C ARG A 238 -13.15 19.95 13.87
N ASN A 239 -13.13 19.54 12.60
CA ASN A 239 -14.17 19.81 11.62
C ASN A 239 -14.88 18.52 11.16
N PRO A 240 -15.82 17.98 11.96
CA PRO A 240 -16.45 16.68 11.65
C PRO A 240 -17.24 16.71 10.34
N GLN A 241 -17.91 17.82 10.03
CA GLN A 241 -18.69 17.95 8.79
C GLN A 241 -17.79 17.94 7.54
N ARG A 242 -16.60 18.55 7.61
CA ARG A 242 -15.66 18.56 6.49
C ARG A 242 -14.96 17.21 6.30
N ALA A 243 -14.69 16.50 7.40
CA ALA A 243 -14.19 15.12 7.33
C ALA A 243 -15.22 14.21 6.62
N ARG A 244 -16.50 14.29 7.02
CA ARG A 244 -17.59 13.56 6.36
C ARG A 244 -17.72 13.93 4.88
N LEU A 245 -17.69 15.22 4.56
CA LEU A 245 -17.75 15.70 3.18
C LEU A 245 -16.60 15.15 2.32
N ALA A 246 -15.38 15.10 2.88
CA ALA A 246 -14.23 14.54 2.18
C ALA A 246 -14.45 13.07 1.80
N VAL A 247 -15.02 12.25 2.70
CA VAL A 247 -15.38 10.86 2.40
C VAL A 247 -16.44 10.77 1.30
N CYS A 248 -17.52 11.57 1.39
CA CYS A 248 -18.58 11.55 0.38
C CYS A 248 -18.06 11.93 -1.02
N VAL A 249 -17.24 12.98 -1.11
CA VAL A 249 -16.63 13.40 -2.39
C VAL A 249 -15.67 12.33 -2.92
N ALA A 250 -14.83 11.75 -2.06
CA ALA A 250 -13.91 10.69 -2.46
C ALA A 250 -14.65 9.43 -2.96
N ALA A 251 -15.74 9.05 -2.29
CA ALA A 251 -16.58 7.93 -2.73
C ALA A 251 -17.24 8.18 -4.09
N ALA A 252 -17.70 9.41 -4.35
CA ALA A 252 -18.23 9.80 -5.66
C ALA A 252 -17.16 9.74 -6.76
N ILE A 253 -15.95 10.24 -6.47
CA ILE A 253 -14.82 10.16 -7.40
C ILE A 253 -14.44 8.70 -7.66
N ALA A 254 -14.32 7.87 -6.62
CA ALA A 254 -14.01 6.44 -6.74
C ALA A 254 -15.06 5.69 -7.57
N THR A 255 -16.34 6.00 -7.38
CA THR A 255 -17.42 5.41 -8.19
C THR A 255 -17.27 5.81 -9.66
N SER A 256 -17.01 7.09 -9.94
CA SER A 256 -16.82 7.56 -11.32
C SER A 256 -15.58 6.95 -11.99
N GLU A 257 -14.48 6.84 -11.23
CA GLU A 257 -13.23 6.25 -11.68
C GLU A 257 -13.41 4.76 -11.99
N GLY A 258 -14.00 4.00 -11.08
CA GLY A 258 -14.25 2.57 -11.27
C GLY A 258 -15.18 2.29 -12.46
N VAL A 259 -16.18 3.14 -12.73
CA VAL A 259 -17.03 3.01 -13.92
C VAL A 259 -16.22 3.23 -15.21
N ILE A 260 -15.38 4.26 -15.26
CA ILE A 260 -14.54 4.57 -16.42
C ILE A 260 -13.54 3.44 -16.67
N VAL A 261 -12.86 2.98 -15.62
CA VAL A 261 -11.92 1.86 -15.67
C VAL A 261 -12.64 0.59 -16.12
N GLY A 262 -13.75 0.22 -15.48
CA GLY A 262 -14.50 -0.99 -15.81
C GLY A 262 -14.99 -1.03 -17.26
N ILE A 263 -15.52 0.09 -17.77
CA ILE A 263 -15.88 0.21 -19.19
C ILE A 263 -14.66 0.01 -20.08
N THR A 264 -13.55 0.69 -19.76
CA THR A 264 -12.30 0.60 -20.54
C THR A 264 -11.78 -0.84 -20.57
N THR A 265 -11.69 -1.50 -19.42
CA THR A 265 -11.30 -2.91 -19.25
C THR A 265 -12.15 -3.84 -20.12
N ILE A 266 -13.48 -3.63 -20.16
CA ILE A 266 -14.38 -4.43 -21.00
C ILE A 266 -14.18 -4.16 -22.50
N LEU A 267 -13.91 -2.91 -22.89
CA LEU A 267 -13.72 -2.52 -24.29
C LEU A 267 -12.41 -3.09 -24.87
N VAL A 268 -11.34 -3.10 -24.08
CA VAL A 268 -10.01 -3.59 -24.53
C VAL A 268 -9.85 -5.11 -24.42
N ARG A 269 -10.87 -5.84 -23.98
CA ARG A 269 -10.73 -7.26 -23.62
C ARG A 269 -10.12 -8.17 -24.67
N HIS A 270 -10.39 -7.92 -25.96
CA HIS A 270 -9.91 -8.75 -27.07
C HIS A 270 -8.50 -8.37 -27.56
N ILE A 271 -7.93 -7.27 -27.08
CA ILE A 271 -6.58 -6.81 -27.43
C ILE A 271 -5.61 -6.94 -26.26
N TRP A 272 -6.09 -6.87 -25.02
CA TRP A 272 -5.25 -6.80 -23.83
C TRP A 272 -4.31 -8.00 -23.67
N GLY A 273 -4.83 -9.22 -23.84
CA GLY A 273 -4.02 -10.45 -23.73
C GLY A 273 -2.84 -10.50 -24.71
N LYS A 274 -2.94 -9.81 -25.87
CA LYS A 274 -1.87 -9.76 -26.88
C LYS A 274 -0.65 -8.96 -26.42
N LEU A 275 -0.80 -8.11 -25.40
CA LEU A 275 0.33 -7.37 -24.81
C LEU A 275 1.21 -8.26 -23.92
N TYR A 276 0.68 -9.40 -23.47
CA TYR A 276 1.33 -10.29 -22.51
C TYR A 276 1.77 -11.63 -23.11
N SER A 277 1.00 -12.18 -24.06
CA SER A 277 1.26 -13.51 -24.61
C SER A 277 1.03 -13.57 -26.12
N ASN A 278 1.77 -14.46 -26.77
CA ASN A 278 1.59 -14.85 -28.17
C ASN A 278 0.73 -16.13 -28.31
N GLU A 279 0.34 -16.76 -27.20
CA GLU A 279 -0.47 -17.99 -27.21
C GLU A 279 -1.95 -17.67 -27.29
N ASP A 280 -2.61 -18.09 -28.38
CA ASP A 280 -4.03 -17.82 -28.63
C ASP A 280 -4.96 -18.29 -27.50
N GLU A 281 -4.62 -19.41 -26.84
CA GLU A 281 -5.40 -19.94 -25.73
C GLU A 281 -5.39 -18.97 -24.53
N VAL A 282 -4.22 -18.46 -24.15
CA VAL A 282 -4.07 -17.45 -23.08
C VAL A 282 -4.81 -16.17 -23.45
N ILE A 283 -4.65 -15.68 -24.69
CA ILE A 283 -5.27 -14.43 -25.15
C ILE A 283 -6.81 -14.53 -25.09
N LYS A 284 -7.38 -15.64 -25.56
CA LYS A 284 -8.83 -15.88 -25.54
C LYS A 284 -9.36 -16.01 -24.11
N TYR A 285 -8.59 -16.65 -23.22
CA TYR A 285 -9.00 -16.81 -21.83
C TYR A 285 -8.92 -15.48 -21.05
N VAL A 286 -7.85 -14.69 -21.24
CA VAL A 286 -7.79 -13.32 -20.70
C VAL A 286 -9.00 -12.51 -21.16
N ALA A 287 -9.33 -12.54 -22.46
CA ALA A 287 -10.51 -11.83 -22.98
C ALA A 287 -11.83 -12.26 -22.31
N LYS A 288 -11.93 -13.53 -21.90
CA LYS A 288 -13.10 -14.09 -21.19
C LYS A 288 -13.14 -13.66 -19.71
N ILE A 289 -11.99 -13.52 -19.05
CA ILE A 289 -11.94 -13.13 -17.62
C ILE A 289 -12.05 -11.61 -17.41
N MET A 290 -11.72 -10.77 -18.41
CA MET A 290 -11.73 -9.30 -18.27
C MET A 290 -13.04 -8.68 -17.74
N PRO A 291 -14.26 -9.18 -18.06
CA PRO A 291 -15.47 -8.67 -17.41
C PRO A 291 -15.51 -8.91 -15.89
N LEU A 292 -14.94 -10.02 -15.41
CA LEU A 292 -14.77 -10.25 -13.97
C LEU A 292 -13.71 -9.30 -13.40
N LEU A 293 -12.62 -9.05 -14.15
CA LEU A 293 -11.60 -8.06 -13.74
C LEU A 293 -12.20 -6.67 -13.60
N ALA A 294 -13.05 -6.25 -14.54
CA ALA A 294 -13.73 -4.96 -14.47
C ALA A 294 -14.58 -4.81 -13.20
N LEU A 295 -15.26 -5.88 -12.78
CA LEU A 295 -16.01 -5.89 -11.52
C LEU A 295 -15.08 -5.88 -10.30
N SER A 296 -14.02 -6.69 -10.30
CA SER A 296 -13.06 -6.68 -9.19
C SER A 296 -12.37 -5.33 -9.06
N ASP A 297 -11.92 -4.71 -10.17
CA ASP A 297 -11.26 -3.41 -10.19
C ASP A 297 -12.17 -2.31 -9.62
N PHE A 298 -13.46 -2.33 -9.96
CA PHE A 298 -14.44 -1.40 -9.39
C PHE A 298 -14.57 -1.57 -7.88
N LEU A 299 -14.78 -2.80 -7.41
CA LEU A 299 -14.95 -3.09 -5.98
C LEU A 299 -13.68 -2.80 -5.19
N ASP A 300 -12.54 -3.18 -5.74
CA ASP A 300 -11.22 -3.02 -5.13
C ASP A 300 -10.81 -1.55 -5.07
N GLY A 301 -11.08 -0.79 -6.14
CA GLY A 301 -10.85 0.65 -6.15
C GLY A 301 -11.73 1.38 -5.13
N PHE A 302 -13.02 1.04 -5.10
CA PHE A 302 -13.97 1.63 -4.16
C PHE A 302 -13.63 1.31 -2.69
N GLN A 303 -13.31 0.05 -2.37
CA GLN A 303 -12.90 -0.32 -1.01
C GLN A 303 -11.57 0.35 -0.65
N CYS A 304 -10.61 0.48 -1.58
CA CYS A 304 -9.30 1.08 -1.31
C CYS A 304 -9.43 2.53 -0.85
N VAL A 305 -10.36 3.29 -1.47
CA VAL A 305 -10.67 4.66 -1.08
C VAL A 305 -11.31 4.72 0.31
N LEU A 306 -12.28 3.85 0.62
CA LEU A 306 -12.88 3.79 1.96
C LEU A 306 -11.88 3.34 3.03
N SER A 307 -11.00 2.41 2.71
CA SER A 307 -9.87 1.99 3.54
C SER A 307 -8.90 3.16 3.79
N GLY A 308 -8.71 4.04 2.81
CA GLY A 308 -8.00 5.31 2.96
C GLY A 308 -8.67 6.24 3.98
N ALA A 309 -9.98 6.44 3.89
CA ALA A 309 -10.72 7.23 4.87
C ALA A 309 -10.57 6.64 6.29
N ALA A 310 -10.67 5.31 6.41
CA ALA A 310 -10.49 4.61 7.68
C ALA A 310 -9.08 4.78 8.26
N ARG A 311 -8.03 4.80 7.43
CA ARG A 311 -6.67 5.17 7.87
C ARG A 311 -6.62 6.62 8.35
N GLY A 312 -7.29 7.54 7.68
CA GLY A 312 -7.41 8.94 8.13
C GLY A 312 -8.03 9.07 9.53
N CYS A 313 -9.03 8.23 9.83
CA CYS A 313 -9.67 8.18 11.15
C CYS A 313 -8.87 7.42 12.21
N GLY A 314 -7.91 6.56 11.83
CA GLY A 314 -7.18 5.70 12.77
C GLY A 314 -7.83 4.34 13.04
N TRP A 315 -8.66 3.84 12.11
CA TRP A 315 -9.40 2.58 12.26
C TRP A 315 -8.67 1.34 11.72
N GLN A 316 -7.34 1.35 11.67
CA GLN A 316 -6.60 0.29 10.99
C GLN A 316 -6.78 -1.08 11.65
N THR A 317 -7.07 -1.14 12.95
CA THR A 317 -7.41 -2.40 13.64
C THR A 317 -8.74 -2.96 13.15
N LEU A 318 -9.76 -2.11 13.03
CA LEU A 318 -11.07 -2.53 12.51
C LEU A 318 -10.94 -3.03 11.07
N CYS A 319 -10.24 -2.29 10.21
CA CYS A 319 -10.02 -2.72 8.83
C CYS A 319 -9.20 -4.01 8.73
N ALA A 320 -8.20 -4.24 9.58
CA ALA A 320 -7.47 -5.50 9.60
C ALA A 320 -8.40 -6.69 9.93
N VAL A 321 -9.33 -6.53 10.86
CA VAL A 321 -10.34 -7.56 11.20
C VAL A 321 -11.32 -7.78 10.05
N ILE A 322 -11.79 -6.69 9.41
CA ILE A 322 -12.65 -6.78 8.23
C ILE A 322 -11.93 -7.55 7.10
N ASN A 323 -10.66 -7.23 6.82
CA ASN A 323 -9.88 -7.89 5.78
C ASN A 323 -9.68 -9.38 6.07
N LEU A 324 -9.42 -9.74 7.34
CA LEU A 324 -9.33 -11.14 7.75
C LEU A 324 -10.63 -11.90 7.46
N GLY A 325 -11.78 -11.36 7.86
CA GLY A 325 -13.08 -11.98 7.60
C GLY A 325 -13.41 -12.03 6.10
N ALA A 326 -13.23 -10.93 5.39
CA ALA A 326 -13.55 -10.81 3.98
C ALA A 326 -12.73 -11.77 3.12
N TYR A 327 -11.40 -11.78 3.26
CA TYR A 327 -10.55 -12.57 2.38
C TYR A 327 -10.33 -14.00 2.87
N TYR A 328 -10.12 -14.23 4.17
CA TYR A 328 -9.72 -15.55 4.67
C TYR A 328 -10.90 -16.42 5.10
N VAL A 329 -12.02 -15.81 5.50
CA VAL A 329 -13.24 -16.57 5.87
C VAL A 329 -14.21 -16.68 4.70
N VAL A 330 -14.30 -15.66 3.83
CA VAL A 330 -15.22 -15.68 2.68
C VAL A 330 -14.49 -15.89 1.36
N GLY A 331 -13.52 -15.03 1.03
CA GLY A 331 -12.92 -14.97 -0.31
C GLY A 331 -12.19 -16.25 -0.73
N ILE A 332 -11.17 -16.64 0.04
CA ILE A 332 -10.35 -17.83 -0.24
C ILE A 332 -11.18 -19.12 -0.19
N PRO A 333 -12.05 -19.36 0.82
CA PRO A 333 -12.93 -20.52 0.78
C PRO A 333 -13.85 -20.53 -0.44
N SER A 334 -14.44 -19.38 -0.82
CA SER A 334 -15.27 -19.29 -2.03
C SER A 334 -14.46 -19.56 -3.29
N ALA A 335 -13.22 -19.08 -3.37
CA ALA A 335 -12.30 -19.33 -4.48
C ALA A 335 -12.02 -20.83 -4.63
N VAL A 336 -11.70 -21.50 -3.52
CA VAL A 336 -11.44 -22.94 -3.50
C VAL A 336 -12.69 -23.73 -3.91
N LEU A 337 -13.86 -23.38 -3.37
CA LEU A 337 -15.13 -24.03 -3.69
C LEU A 337 -15.46 -23.90 -5.19
N LEU A 338 -15.42 -22.68 -5.73
CA LEU A 338 -15.76 -22.42 -7.13
C LEU A 338 -14.75 -23.04 -8.11
N ALA A 339 -13.46 -22.95 -7.80
CA ALA A 339 -12.42 -23.43 -8.70
C ALA A 339 -12.33 -24.96 -8.72
N PHE A 340 -12.30 -25.60 -7.54
CA PHE A 340 -12.01 -27.03 -7.42
C PHE A 340 -13.24 -27.90 -7.28
N MET A 341 -14.25 -27.50 -6.49
CA MET A 341 -15.45 -28.33 -6.28
C MET A 341 -16.47 -28.15 -7.39
N PHE A 342 -16.66 -26.92 -7.87
CA PHE A 342 -17.55 -26.64 -9.01
C PHE A 342 -16.84 -26.59 -10.36
N HIS A 343 -15.54 -26.91 -10.39
CA HIS A 343 -14.73 -27.04 -11.60
C HIS A 343 -14.77 -25.81 -12.54
N VAL A 344 -14.86 -24.61 -11.97
CA VAL A 344 -14.88 -23.35 -12.75
C VAL A 344 -13.46 -22.86 -13.09
N GLY A 345 -12.42 -23.55 -12.62
CA GLY A 345 -11.02 -23.24 -12.92
C GLY A 345 -10.57 -21.88 -12.38
N GLY A 346 -9.67 -21.20 -13.10
CA GLY A 346 -9.13 -19.90 -12.68
C GLY A 346 -10.18 -18.79 -12.56
N MET A 347 -11.26 -18.83 -13.36
CA MET A 347 -12.40 -17.93 -13.16
C MET A 347 -13.06 -18.16 -11.80
N GLY A 348 -13.14 -19.41 -11.33
CA GLY A 348 -13.63 -19.75 -10.00
C GLY A 348 -12.80 -19.11 -8.90
N LEU A 349 -11.47 -19.14 -9.05
CA LEU A 349 -10.56 -18.48 -8.12
C LEU A 349 -10.80 -16.97 -8.06
N TRP A 350 -10.96 -16.33 -9.22
CA TRP A 350 -11.21 -14.88 -9.29
C TRP A 350 -12.58 -14.48 -8.75
N MET A 351 -13.63 -15.26 -9.04
CA MET A 351 -14.97 -15.04 -8.47
C MET A 351 -14.95 -15.11 -6.95
N GLY A 352 -14.15 -16.01 -6.37
CA GLY A 352 -13.97 -16.07 -4.91
C GLY A 352 -13.37 -14.79 -4.34
N ILE A 353 -12.36 -14.21 -4.99
CA ILE A 353 -11.82 -12.90 -4.59
C ILE A 353 -12.86 -11.80 -4.70
N ILE A 354 -13.70 -11.80 -5.74
CA ILE A 354 -14.80 -10.85 -5.87
C ILE A 354 -15.79 -10.97 -4.69
N CYS A 355 -16.05 -12.19 -4.18
CA CYS A 355 -16.84 -12.37 -2.96
C CYS A 355 -16.18 -11.69 -1.75
N GLY A 356 -14.87 -11.86 -1.57
CA GLY A 356 -14.12 -11.19 -0.51
C GLY A 356 -14.17 -9.67 -0.63
N LEU A 357 -13.87 -9.13 -1.81
CA LEU A 357 -13.94 -7.69 -2.11
C LEU A 357 -15.35 -7.13 -1.84
N SER A 358 -16.40 -7.86 -2.21
CA SER A 358 -17.78 -7.44 -1.97
C SER A 358 -18.08 -7.32 -0.48
N VAL A 359 -17.67 -8.32 0.32
CA VAL A 359 -17.85 -8.28 1.78
C VAL A 359 -17.09 -7.12 2.40
N GLN A 360 -15.83 -6.91 2.00
CA GLN A 360 -15.00 -5.82 2.49
C GLN A 360 -15.61 -4.45 2.13
N ALA A 361 -16.02 -4.25 0.88
CA ALA A 361 -16.63 -3.00 0.41
C ALA A 361 -17.91 -2.69 1.18
N VAL A 362 -18.80 -3.67 1.35
CA VAL A 362 -20.05 -3.50 2.11
C VAL A 362 -19.75 -3.16 3.58
N ALA A 363 -18.82 -3.89 4.22
CA ALA A 363 -18.43 -3.62 5.60
C ALA A 363 -17.89 -2.19 5.78
N LEU A 364 -17.01 -1.73 4.88
CA LEU A 364 -16.47 -0.37 4.92
C LEU A 364 -17.52 0.70 4.66
N VAL A 365 -18.50 0.45 3.76
CA VAL A 365 -19.64 1.35 3.57
C VAL A 365 -20.46 1.47 4.85
N VAL A 366 -20.81 0.34 5.46
CA VAL A 366 -21.59 0.30 6.71
C VAL A 366 -20.87 1.06 7.82
N VAL A 367 -19.56 0.82 8.00
CA VAL A 367 -18.75 1.53 8.99
C VAL A 367 -18.78 3.05 8.72
N ASN A 368 -18.52 3.49 7.49
CA ASN A 368 -18.50 4.92 7.15
C ASN A 368 -19.87 5.59 7.33
N VAL A 369 -20.97 4.91 6.99
CA VAL A 369 -22.34 5.45 7.14
C VAL A 369 -22.77 5.50 8.60
N ALA A 370 -22.41 4.49 9.40
CA ALA A 370 -22.77 4.39 10.81
C ALA A 370 -21.89 5.27 11.73
N THR A 371 -20.83 5.88 11.20
CA THR A 371 -19.89 6.68 12.00
C THR A 371 -20.50 7.98 12.48
N ASN A 372 -20.39 8.22 13.79
CA ASN A 372 -20.59 9.54 14.38
C ASN A 372 -19.29 10.35 14.27
N TRP A 373 -19.29 11.34 13.37
CA TRP A 373 -18.12 12.15 13.07
C TRP A 373 -17.69 13.05 14.23
N ASP A 374 -18.62 13.44 15.11
CA ASP A 374 -18.30 14.23 16.29
C ASP A 374 -17.45 13.41 17.29
N ASP A 375 -17.78 12.13 17.47
CA ASP A 375 -17.02 11.22 18.35
C ASP A 375 -15.60 10.97 17.80
N GLU A 376 -15.44 10.87 16.48
CA GLU A 376 -14.13 10.69 15.85
C GLU A 376 -13.23 11.91 16.00
N VAL A 377 -13.79 13.12 15.97
CA VAL A 377 -13.06 14.35 16.29
C VAL A 377 -12.57 14.31 17.74
N MET A 378 -13.41 13.87 18.68
CA MET A 378 -13.02 13.76 20.09
C MET A 378 -11.86 12.77 20.27
N LYS A 379 -11.92 11.60 19.64
CA LYS A 379 -10.82 10.62 19.67
C LYS A 379 -9.51 11.19 19.10
N ALA A 380 -9.58 11.91 17.99
CA ALA A 380 -8.41 12.56 17.40
C ALA A 380 -7.81 13.63 18.35
N ILE A 381 -8.66 14.40 19.04
CA ILE A 381 -8.21 15.38 20.03
C ILE A 381 -7.51 14.69 21.20
N ASP A 382 -8.11 13.63 21.76
CA ASP A 382 -7.55 12.89 22.90
C ASP A 382 -6.17 12.32 22.55
N GLN A 383 -6.03 11.77 21.35
CA GLN A 383 -4.77 11.26 20.85
C GLN A 383 -3.69 12.36 20.75
N ILE A 384 -4.05 13.54 20.25
CA ILE A 384 -3.13 14.68 20.14
C ILE A 384 -2.77 15.26 21.51
N GLN A 385 -3.73 15.30 22.44
CA GLN A 385 -3.52 15.79 23.81
C GLN A 385 -2.65 14.86 24.63
N ALA A 386 -2.82 13.53 24.50
CA ALA A 386 -1.97 12.55 25.15
C ALA A 386 -0.50 12.76 24.79
N THR A 387 -0.20 13.02 23.52
CA THR A 387 1.16 13.36 23.06
C THR A 387 1.66 14.68 23.64
N ARG A 388 0.80 15.70 23.73
CA ARG A 388 1.17 17.01 24.30
C ARG A 388 1.47 16.94 25.80
N HIS A 389 0.66 16.22 26.57
CA HIS A 389 0.85 16.07 28.02
C HIS A 389 2.15 15.32 28.37
N LEU A 390 2.54 14.34 27.56
CA LEU A 390 3.85 13.67 27.69
C LEU A 390 5.01 14.66 27.50
N ASN A 391 4.90 15.58 26.55
CA ASN A 391 5.91 16.60 26.29
C ASN A 391 5.94 17.69 27.40
N ASP A 392 4.77 18.21 27.81
CA ASP A 392 4.67 19.30 28.81
C ASP A 392 5.14 18.86 30.22
N ASN A 393 4.81 17.63 30.65
CA ASN A 393 5.27 17.10 31.94
C ASN A 393 6.81 16.92 31.97
N ARG A 394 7.45 16.70 30.81
CA ARG A 394 8.91 16.57 30.72
C ARG A 394 9.63 17.90 30.65
N ILE A 395 9.11 18.90 29.94
CA ILE A 395 9.67 20.26 29.97
C ILE A 395 9.75 20.76 31.41
N ARG A 396 8.72 20.47 32.22
CA ARG A 396 8.74 20.76 33.67
C ARG A 396 9.88 20.00 34.38
N LEU A 397 10.03 18.70 34.17
CA LEU A 397 11.12 17.92 34.79
C LEU A 397 12.54 18.40 34.40
N PHE A 398 12.73 18.92 33.18
CA PHE A 398 14.02 19.45 32.72
C PHE A 398 14.27 20.93 33.09
N THR A 399 13.24 21.68 33.51
CA THR A 399 13.37 23.08 33.95
C THR A 399 13.39 23.23 35.48
N THR A 400 13.31 22.13 36.23
CA THR A 400 13.35 22.13 37.71
C THR A 400 14.74 21.82 38.30
N TYR A 401 15.83 22.02 37.54
CA TYR A 401 17.21 21.87 38.02
C TYR A 401 18.05 23.11 37.73
#